data_AF-A0A7J9H5X3-F1
#
_entry.id   AF-A0A7J9H5X3-F1
#
_cell.length_a   1.000
_cell.length_b   1.000
_cell.length_c   1.000
_cell.angle_alpha   90.00
_cell.angle_beta   90.00
_cell.angle_gamma   90.00
#
_symmetry.space_group_name_H-M   'P 1'
#
loop_
_entity.id
_entity.type
_entity.pdbx_description
1 polymer ?
#
loop_
_entity_poly.entity_id
_entity_poly.type
_entity_poly.pdbx_seq_one_letter_code
_entity_poly.pdbx_strand_id
1 'polypeptide(L)'
;VTQNNLQELKEVWDQWDDETKQLFYCEYGDLPYLLNVKVDKHLFRALAQYWNPAYSYITFGKVDLVPTVEEYKTLLRCPMMQTDKAYSKAINVSTFLKRLMSITGMSEQWVTAQIKQKGDRLVIFPKELGHIDDAVSDLFDRLDKMVTLVPIILAETFRSLSTCRRVGEGRFIGCAQLLLAWFYSHFWKVEKVSYRVFSEDYSPLKEFVATPRRDNISEEKWMAILQSLQDEDVEWRAHWMIPDEILYRYGDFNWVPLLGIWGAVGYSPLLVLRQYRLIQFISVTQGLAQCDFVYKCDNYKKNVREISNA
;
A
#
# COMPACT_ATOMS: atom_id res chain seq x y z
N VAL A 1 -2.23 -10.18 -13.90
CA VAL A 1 -2.99 -9.51 -12.82
C VAL A 1 -4.47 -9.62 -13.10
N THR A 2 -5.22 -10.23 -12.18
CA THR A 2 -6.69 -10.26 -12.24
C THR A 2 -7.17 -9.19 -11.27
N GLN A 3 -7.86 -8.15 -11.77
CA GLN A 3 -8.46 -7.14 -10.90
C GLN A 3 -9.57 -7.83 -10.10
N ASN A 4 -9.55 -7.67 -8.79
CA ASN A 4 -10.64 -8.17 -7.96
C ASN A 4 -11.92 -7.41 -8.27
N ASN A 5 -13.05 -8.12 -8.24
CA ASN A 5 -14.35 -7.50 -8.43
C ASN A 5 -14.73 -6.69 -7.18
N LEU A 6 -14.74 -5.36 -7.32
CA LEU A 6 -15.10 -4.43 -6.25
C LEU A 6 -16.58 -4.00 -6.28
N GLN A 7 -17.39 -4.59 -7.16
CA GLN A 7 -18.78 -4.19 -7.38
C GLN A 7 -19.62 -4.26 -6.10
N GLU A 8 -19.52 -5.35 -5.33
CA GLU A 8 -20.25 -5.48 -4.07
C GLU A 8 -19.83 -4.42 -3.04
N LEU A 9 -18.54 -4.07 -2.97
CA LEU A 9 -18.05 -3.02 -2.06
C LEU A 9 -18.53 -1.65 -2.49
N LYS A 10 -18.60 -1.43 -3.81
CA LYS A 10 -19.14 -0.20 -4.37
C LYS A 10 -20.63 -0.07 -4.07
N GLU A 11 -21.41 -1.14 -4.21
CA GLU A 11 -22.83 -1.14 -3.86
C GLU A 11 -23.07 -0.85 -2.37
N VAL A 12 -22.26 -1.43 -1.48
CA VAL A 12 -22.33 -1.13 -0.04
C VAL A 12 -22.00 0.35 0.22
N TRP A 13 -20.92 0.86 -0.38
CA TRP A 13 -20.53 2.26 -0.26
C TRP A 13 -21.63 3.20 -0.78
N ASP A 14 -22.24 2.87 -1.91
CA ASP A 14 -23.29 3.68 -2.53
C ASP A 14 -24.57 3.73 -1.67
N GLN A 15 -24.85 2.69 -0.88
CA GLN A 15 -25.99 2.61 0.05
C GLN A 15 -25.82 3.44 1.33
N TRP A 16 -24.59 3.80 1.71
CA TRP A 16 -24.35 4.61 2.91
C TRP A 16 -24.81 6.05 2.73
N ASP A 17 -25.43 6.62 3.77
CA ASP A 17 -25.73 8.04 3.82
C ASP A 17 -24.47 8.90 3.94
N ASP A 18 -24.63 10.21 3.75
CA ASP A 18 -23.52 11.15 3.77
C ASP A 18 -22.85 11.21 5.14
N GLU A 19 -23.60 11.11 6.24
CA GLU A 19 -23.05 11.13 7.61
C GLU A 19 -22.11 9.93 7.85
N THR A 20 -22.54 8.73 7.46
CA THR A 20 -21.74 7.50 7.54
C THR A 20 -20.50 7.58 6.67
N LYS A 21 -20.63 8.14 5.45
CA LYS A 21 -19.49 8.37 4.56
C LYS A 21 -18.50 9.36 5.16
N GLN A 22 -18.97 10.46 5.76
CA GLN A 22 -18.10 11.43 6.44
C GLN A 22 -17.35 10.80 7.62
N LEU A 23 -18.02 9.99 8.44
CA LEU A 23 -17.36 9.23 9.50
C LEU A 23 -16.27 8.31 8.94
N PHE A 24 -16.53 7.62 7.83
CA PHE A 24 -15.52 6.78 7.19
C PHE A 24 -14.33 7.60 6.67
N TYR A 25 -14.56 8.77 6.07
CA TYR A 25 -13.46 9.64 5.62
C TYR A 25 -12.60 10.16 6.79
N CYS A 26 -13.21 10.53 7.92
CA CYS A 26 -12.47 10.94 9.12
C CYS A 26 -11.54 9.85 9.64
N GLU A 27 -11.99 8.60 9.53
CA GLU A 27 -11.33 7.43 10.09
C GLU A 27 -10.31 6.81 9.13
N TYR A 28 -10.68 6.62 7.86
CA TYR A 28 -9.89 5.87 6.87
C TYR A 28 -9.35 6.73 5.73
N GLY A 29 -9.63 8.03 5.75
CA GLY A 29 -9.24 8.97 4.70
C GLY A 29 -9.87 8.61 3.34
N ASP A 30 -9.09 8.83 2.30
CA ASP A 30 -9.49 8.80 0.89
C ASP A 30 -9.57 7.40 0.27
N LEU A 31 -9.48 6.36 1.09
CA LEU A 31 -9.54 4.96 0.66
C LEU A 31 -10.75 4.62 -0.23
N PRO A 32 -11.97 5.16 -0.01
CA PRO A 32 -13.12 4.88 -0.87
C PRO A 32 -12.93 5.28 -2.34
N TYR A 33 -12.09 6.27 -2.64
CA TYR A 33 -11.83 6.67 -4.03
C TYR A 33 -11.20 5.53 -4.85
N LEU A 34 -10.48 4.60 -4.20
CA LEU A 34 -9.88 3.44 -4.85
C LEU A 34 -10.94 2.50 -5.46
N LEU A 35 -12.19 2.49 -4.96
CA LEU A 35 -13.28 1.69 -5.52
C LEU A 35 -13.60 2.07 -6.98
N ASN A 36 -13.26 3.30 -7.38
CA ASN A 36 -13.52 3.84 -8.71
C ASN A 36 -12.28 3.81 -9.63
N VAL A 37 -11.14 3.31 -9.15
CA VAL A 37 -9.91 3.22 -9.95
C VAL A 37 -9.92 1.94 -10.78
N LYS A 38 -9.88 2.09 -12.10
CA LYS A 38 -9.65 0.99 -13.05
C LYS A 38 -8.17 0.63 -13.08
N VAL A 39 -7.87 -0.67 -12.97
CA VAL A 39 -6.49 -1.18 -12.90
C VAL A 39 -6.02 -1.60 -14.29
N ASP A 40 -4.89 -1.06 -14.76
CA ASP A 40 -4.25 -1.51 -16.00
C ASP A 40 -3.37 -2.74 -15.74
N LYS A 41 -3.91 -3.94 -15.96
CA LYS A 41 -3.19 -5.20 -15.75
C LYS A 41 -1.86 -5.32 -16.52
N HIS A 42 -1.72 -4.66 -17.67
CA HIS A 42 -0.53 -4.74 -18.51
C HIS A 42 0.61 -3.90 -17.92
N LEU A 43 0.29 -2.74 -17.35
CA LEU A 43 1.25 -1.95 -16.59
C LEU A 43 1.85 -2.76 -15.43
N PHE A 44 1.03 -3.42 -14.60
CA PHE A 44 1.55 -4.19 -13.46
C PHE A 44 2.47 -5.34 -13.88
N ARG A 45 2.16 -5.99 -15.01
CA ARG A 45 3.06 -7.02 -15.57
C ARG A 45 4.39 -6.41 -15.97
N ALA A 46 4.37 -5.25 -16.63
CA ALA A 46 5.58 -4.53 -17.01
C ALA A 46 6.37 -4.06 -15.76
N LEU A 47 5.71 -3.46 -14.76
CA LEU A 47 6.33 -3.03 -13.49
C LEU A 47 7.02 -4.19 -12.77
N ALA A 48 6.39 -5.37 -12.72
CA ALA A 48 6.98 -6.54 -12.11
C ALA A 48 8.30 -6.96 -12.78
N GLN A 49 8.48 -6.71 -14.09
CA GLN A 49 9.75 -6.99 -14.78
C GLN A 49 10.90 -6.07 -14.38
N TYR A 50 10.59 -4.87 -13.87
CA TYR A 50 11.57 -3.89 -13.42
C TYR A 50 11.78 -3.86 -11.91
N TRP A 51 11.02 -4.69 -11.17
CA TRP A 51 11.18 -4.82 -9.72
C TRP A 51 12.50 -5.51 -9.36
N ASN A 52 13.19 -4.98 -8.36
CA ASN A 52 14.37 -5.59 -7.74
C ASN A 52 14.00 -6.21 -6.37
N PRO A 53 13.85 -7.55 -6.28
CA PRO A 53 13.44 -8.20 -5.03
C PRO A 53 14.49 -8.16 -3.91
N ALA A 54 15.74 -7.79 -4.19
CA ALA A 54 16.80 -7.74 -3.18
C ALA A 54 16.76 -6.43 -2.37
N TYR A 55 16.30 -5.35 -3.00
CA TYR A 55 16.33 -4.01 -2.43
C TYR A 55 14.98 -3.31 -2.36
N SER A 56 13.93 -3.97 -2.87
CA SER A 56 12.55 -3.48 -2.87
C SER A 56 12.36 -2.13 -3.56
N TYR A 57 12.90 -1.96 -4.77
CA TYR A 57 12.62 -0.78 -5.62
C TYR A 57 12.44 -1.19 -7.09
N ILE A 58 11.89 -0.28 -7.89
CA ILE A 58 11.69 -0.44 -9.33
C ILE A 58 12.78 0.34 -10.07
N THR A 59 13.44 -0.30 -11.04
CA THR A 59 14.48 0.33 -11.86
C THR A 59 14.07 0.46 -13.31
N PHE A 60 14.02 1.67 -13.84
CA PHE A 60 13.85 1.96 -15.26
C PHE A 60 15.10 2.66 -15.79
N GLY A 61 15.99 1.92 -16.45
CA GLY A 61 17.26 2.49 -16.92
C GLY A 61 18.12 3.00 -15.76
N LYS A 62 18.19 4.32 -15.57
CA LYS A 62 18.92 5.00 -14.48
C LYS A 62 18.01 5.58 -13.38
N VAL A 63 16.72 5.28 -13.45
CA VAL A 63 15.69 5.78 -12.54
C VAL A 63 15.35 4.67 -11.54
N ASP A 64 15.61 4.92 -10.26
CA ASP A 64 15.18 4.05 -9.16
C ASP A 64 14.08 4.76 -8.36
N LEU A 65 12.92 4.11 -8.26
CA LEU A 65 11.74 4.62 -7.54
C LEU A 65 11.00 3.49 -6.84
N VAL A 66 10.32 3.83 -5.75
CA VAL A 66 9.40 2.92 -5.06
C VAL A 66 8.32 3.72 -4.34
N PRO A 67 7.09 3.19 -4.21
CA PRO A 67 6.12 3.82 -3.32
C PRO A 67 6.61 3.85 -1.88
N THR A 68 6.49 5.01 -1.25
CA THR A 68 6.94 5.24 0.13
C THR A 68 5.77 5.32 1.11
N VAL A 69 6.04 5.11 2.40
CA VAL A 69 5.04 5.24 3.47
C VAL A 69 4.44 6.64 3.45
N GLU A 70 5.28 7.66 3.25
CA GLU A 70 4.86 9.05 3.27
C GLU A 70 4.00 9.41 2.04
N GLU A 71 4.32 8.86 0.87
CA GLU A 71 3.51 9.02 -0.34
C GLU A 71 2.13 8.34 -0.20
N TYR A 72 2.09 7.09 0.28
CA TYR A 72 0.81 6.38 0.46
C TYR A 72 -0.04 7.01 1.56
N LYS A 73 0.58 7.51 2.64
CA LYS A 73 -0.09 8.29 3.69
C LYS A 73 -0.74 9.54 3.10
N THR A 74 -0.02 10.28 2.26
CA THR A 74 -0.52 11.52 1.66
C THR A 74 -1.61 11.24 0.62
N LEU A 75 -1.44 10.23 -0.24
CA LEU A 75 -2.48 9.79 -1.19
C LEU A 75 -3.78 9.44 -0.48
N LEU A 76 -3.70 8.70 0.63
CA LEU A 76 -4.86 8.26 1.40
C LEU A 76 -5.39 9.29 2.39
N ARG A 77 -4.69 10.42 2.61
CA ARG A 77 -5.03 11.41 3.66
C ARG A 77 -5.30 10.78 5.03
N CYS A 78 -4.55 9.74 5.40
CA CYS A 78 -4.74 9.09 6.70
C CYS A 78 -4.24 10.00 7.84
N PRO A 79 -4.98 10.12 8.97
CA PRO A 79 -4.54 10.88 10.14
C PRO A 79 -3.17 10.43 10.65
N MET A 80 -2.35 11.36 11.13
CA MET A 80 -0.96 11.11 11.53
C MET A 80 -0.80 10.02 12.60
N MET A 81 0.29 9.28 12.44
CA MET A 81 0.84 8.42 13.48
C MET A 81 1.65 9.19 14.50
N GLN A 82 1.51 8.80 15.76
CA GLN A 82 2.58 8.91 16.75
C GLN A 82 3.61 7.82 16.40
N THR A 83 4.75 8.23 15.86
CA THR A 83 5.83 7.37 15.33
C THR A 83 6.37 6.35 16.33
N ASP A 84 6.17 6.62 17.62
CA ASP A 84 6.48 5.78 18.78
C ASP A 84 5.52 4.59 19.00
N LYS A 85 4.39 4.50 18.28
CA LYS A 85 3.35 3.47 18.51
C LYS A 85 3.14 2.46 17.40
N ALA A 86 3.84 2.58 16.27
CA ALA A 86 3.68 1.69 15.11
C ALA A 86 3.90 0.19 15.43
N TYR A 87 4.65 -0.11 16.50
CA TYR A 87 5.01 -1.48 16.90
C TYR A 87 4.70 -1.81 18.38
N SER A 88 4.04 -0.93 19.14
CA SER A 88 3.88 -1.09 20.60
C SER A 88 2.41 -1.25 21.04
N LYS A 89 1.86 -2.48 21.06
CA LYS A 89 0.87 -2.97 22.07
C LYS A 89 0.21 -4.30 21.69
N ALA A 90 0.01 -5.16 22.68
CA ALA A 90 -0.84 -6.36 22.60
C ALA A 90 -2.31 -6.06 22.22
N ILE A 91 -2.75 -6.72 21.14
CA ILE A 91 -4.00 -7.46 20.77
C ILE A 91 -5.31 -7.21 21.58
N ASN A 92 -6.41 -6.79 20.89
CA ASN A 92 -7.84 -6.97 21.28
C ASN A 92 -8.88 -6.86 20.11
N VAL A 93 -9.26 -8.00 19.51
CA VAL A 93 -10.29 -8.21 18.43
C VAL A 93 -11.65 -7.60 18.70
N SER A 94 -12.03 -7.44 19.97
CA SER A 94 -13.34 -6.95 20.37
C SER A 94 -13.61 -5.51 19.88
N THR A 95 -12.57 -4.73 19.65
CA THR A 95 -12.70 -3.27 19.47
C THR A 95 -12.98 -2.88 18.01
N PHE A 96 -12.49 -3.64 17.01
CA PHE A 96 -12.77 -3.36 15.59
C PHE A 96 -14.21 -3.66 15.24
N LEU A 97 -14.71 -4.80 15.72
CA LEU A 97 -16.10 -5.17 15.55
C LEU A 97 -17.01 -4.12 16.19
N LYS A 98 -16.69 -3.67 17.41
CA LYS A 98 -17.41 -2.57 18.07
C LYS A 98 -17.37 -1.26 17.27
N ARG A 99 -16.23 -0.91 16.67
CA ARG A 99 -16.09 0.29 15.83
C ARG A 99 -16.88 0.18 14.54
N LEU A 100 -16.78 -0.94 13.82
CA LEU A 100 -17.52 -1.16 12.59
C LEU A 100 -19.03 -1.18 12.86
N MET A 101 -19.46 -1.80 13.96
CA MET A 101 -20.85 -1.75 14.45
C MET A 101 -21.27 -0.31 14.78
N SER A 102 -20.40 0.48 15.41
CA SER A 102 -20.66 1.89 15.72
C SER A 102 -20.78 2.76 14.47
N ILE A 103 -19.95 2.51 13.45
CA ILE A 103 -19.97 3.29 12.19
C ILE A 103 -21.17 2.89 11.34
N THR A 104 -21.45 1.59 11.23
CA THR A 104 -22.48 1.07 10.31
C THR A 104 -23.88 0.99 10.95
N GLY A 105 -23.98 1.11 12.27
CA GLY A 105 -25.22 0.84 13.01
C GLY A 105 -25.67 -0.63 12.97
N MET A 106 -24.85 -1.54 12.44
CA MET A 106 -25.21 -2.94 12.22
C MET A 106 -24.89 -3.83 13.42
N SER A 107 -25.59 -4.97 13.51
CA SER A 107 -25.37 -5.94 14.60
C SER A 107 -24.04 -6.68 14.45
N GLU A 108 -23.47 -7.11 15.59
CA GLU A 108 -22.25 -7.93 15.61
C GLU A 108 -22.39 -9.18 14.74
N GLN A 109 -23.57 -9.81 14.76
CA GLN A 109 -23.89 -10.99 13.95
C GLN A 109 -23.86 -10.69 12.45
N TRP A 110 -24.35 -9.52 12.03
CA TRP A 110 -24.25 -9.08 10.63
C TRP A 110 -22.81 -8.80 10.23
N VAL A 111 -22.05 -8.06 11.05
CA VAL A 111 -20.64 -7.72 10.79
C VAL A 111 -19.76 -8.97 10.76
N THR A 112 -19.90 -9.86 11.74
CA THR A 112 -19.16 -11.13 11.77
C THR A 112 -19.61 -12.09 10.67
N ALA A 113 -20.87 -12.11 10.27
CA ALA A 113 -21.33 -12.87 9.11
C ALA A 113 -20.77 -12.31 7.80
N GLN A 114 -20.66 -10.99 7.64
CA GLN A 114 -20.00 -10.38 6.49
C GLN A 114 -18.50 -10.72 6.46
N ILE A 115 -17.80 -10.65 7.60
CA ILE A 115 -16.38 -11.03 7.71
C ILE A 115 -16.19 -12.54 7.42
N LYS A 116 -17.06 -13.40 7.97
CA LYS A 116 -17.00 -14.87 7.78
C LYS A 116 -17.43 -15.33 6.38
N GLN A 117 -18.44 -14.70 5.76
CA GLN A 117 -18.83 -15.00 4.37
C GLN A 117 -17.84 -14.43 3.35
N LYS A 118 -17.22 -13.27 3.64
CA LYS A 118 -16.37 -12.52 2.69
C LYS A 118 -14.87 -12.63 2.92
N GLY A 119 -14.42 -13.50 3.83
CA GLY A 119 -13.04 -14.03 3.84
C GLY A 119 -12.63 -14.65 2.50
N ASP A 120 -13.60 -14.91 1.61
CA ASP A 120 -13.39 -15.36 0.24
C ASP A 120 -13.23 -14.24 -0.81
N ARG A 121 -13.60 -12.98 -0.53
CA ARG A 121 -13.81 -11.96 -1.59
C ARG A 121 -13.49 -10.51 -1.25
N LEU A 122 -13.13 -10.16 -0.01
CA LEU A 122 -12.53 -8.86 0.27
C LEU A 122 -11.08 -8.86 -0.25
N VAL A 123 -10.67 -7.80 -0.95
CA VAL A 123 -9.38 -7.65 -1.68
C VAL A 123 -8.16 -7.51 -0.76
N ILE A 124 -8.22 -8.10 0.41
CA ILE A 124 -7.13 -8.23 1.36
C ILE A 124 -6.84 -9.72 1.65
N PHE A 125 -7.71 -10.65 1.22
CA PHE A 125 -7.59 -12.08 1.55
C PHE A 125 -7.91 -13.00 0.37
N PRO A 126 -6.99 -13.89 -0.06
CA PRO A 126 -7.33 -15.03 -0.88
C PRO A 126 -7.79 -16.20 0.00
N LYS A 127 -8.88 -16.83 -0.46
CA LYS A 127 -9.35 -18.16 -0.07
C LYS A 127 -8.29 -19.22 -0.40
N GLU A 128 -7.75 -19.88 0.61
CA GLU A 128 -7.28 -21.27 0.53
C GLU A 128 -7.12 -21.84 1.95
N LEU A 129 -7.96 -22.85 2.24
CA LEU A 129 -8.13 -23.62 3.48
C LEU A 129 -8.73 -22.87 4.68
N GLY A 130 -10.06 -22.91 4.80
CA GLY A 130 -10.81 -23.60 5.89
C GLY A 130 -10.50 -23.33 7.37
N HIS A 131 -9.53 -22.49 7.69
CA HIS A 131 -9.10 -22.15 9.05
C HIS A 131 -8.91 -20.63 9.10
N ILE A 132 -9.69 -19.98 9.95
CA ILE A 132 -9.38 -18.61 10.39
C ILE A 132 -8.11 -18.76 11.24
N ASP A 133 -6.96 -18.51 10.63
CA ASP A 133 -5.66 -18.55 11.28
C ASP A 133 -5.55 -17.42 12.31
N ASP A 134 -4.75 -17.63 13.36
CA ASP A 134 -4.45 -16.61 14.38
C ASP A 134 -3.86 -15.34 13.72
N ALA A 135 -3.20 -15.48 12.57
CA ALA A 135 -2.67 -14.38 11.76
C ALA A 135 -3.76 -13.47 11.14
N VAL A 136 -4.94 -14.02 10.82
CA VAL A 136 -6.07 -13.23 10.30
C VAL A 136 -6.71 -12.43 11.43
N SER A 137 -6.85 -13.02 12.62
CA SER A 137 -7.31 -12.30 13.82
C SER A 137 -6.30 -11.23 14.28
N ASP A 138 -5.00 -11.50 14.24
CA ASP A 138 -3.93 -10.53 14.55
C ASP A 138 -3.93 -9.34 13.58
N LEU A 139 -4.21 -9.58 12.30
CA LEU A 139 -4.38 -8.49 11.33
C LEU A 139 -5.60 -7.62 11.62
N PHE A 140 -6.75 -8.21 11.96
CA PHE A 140 -7.95 -7.44 12.30
C PHE A 140 -7.74 -6.58 13.57
N ASP A 141 -6.87 -7.02 14.49
CA ASP A 141 -6.44 -6.23 15.65
C ASP A 141 -5.49 -5.08 15.31
N ARG A 142 -4.67 -5.26 14.28
CA ARG A 142 -3.79 -4.21 13.75
C ARG A 142 -4.58 -3.18 12.94
N LEU A 143 -5.63 -3.62 12.26
CA LEU A 143 -6.59 -2.74 11.56
C LEU A 143 -7.46 -1.95 12.55
N ASP A 144 -7.86 -2.57 13.66
CA ASP A 144 -8.59 -1.90 14.75
C ASP A 144 -7.88 -0.65 15.26
N LYS A 145 -6.55 -0.74 15.37
CA LYS A 145 -5.73 0.34 15.93
C LYS A 145 -5.48 1.46 14.93
N MET A 146 -5.91 1.37 13.66
CA MET A 146 -5.66 2.34 12.56
C MET A 146 -4.19 2.68 12.28
N VAL A 147 -3.27 2.16 13.08
CA VAL A 147 -1.88 2.59 13.18
C VAL A 147 -0.96 1.95 12.14
N THR A 148 -1.49 1.16 11.21
CA THR A 148 -0.62 0.32 10.36
C THR A 148 -1.11 0.07 8.94
N LEU A 149 -2.18 0.73 8.47
CA LEU A 149 -2.73 0.39 7.16
C LEU A 149 -1.74 0.65 6.02
N VAL A 150 -1.08 1.81 6.00
CA VAL A 150 -0.11 2.16 4.96
C VAL A 150 1.10 1.20 4.94
N PRO A 151 1.81 0.96 6.07
CA PRO A 151 2.86 -0.06 6.13
C PRO A 151 2.40 -1.45 5.67
N ILE A 152 1.19 -1.89 6.02
CA ILE A 152 0.62 -3.18 5.60
C ILE A 152 0.41 -3.21 4.08
N ILE A 153 -0.23 -2.18 3.51
CA ILE A 153 -0.47 -2.11 2.07
C ILE A 153 0.84 -2.11 1.28
N LEU A 154 1.85 -1.38 1.76
CA LEU A 154 3.18 -1.37 1.14
C LEU A 154 3.88 -2.72 1.26
N ALA A 155 3.82 -3.36 2.43
CA ALA A 155 4.37 -4.70 2.62
C ALA A 155 3.79 -5.69 1.60
N GLU A 156 2.46 -5.72 1.46
CA GLU A 156 1.79 -6.60 0.50
C GLU A 156 2.10 -6.25 -0.96
N THR A 157 2.27 -4.97 -1.26
CA THR A 157 2.67 -4.50 -2.59
C THR A 157 4.08 -4.99 -2.94
N PHE A 158 5.06 -4.80 -2.05
CA PHE A 158 6.46 -5.17 -2.29
C PHE A 158 6.63 -6.68 -2.36
N ARG A 159 5.97 -7.42 -1.46
CA ARG A 159 5.97 -8.89 -1.46
C ARG A 159 5.34 -9.43 -2.73
N SER A 160 4.21 -8.86 -3.17
CA SER A 160 3.56 -9.24 -4.43
C SER A 160 4.46 -9.02 -5.65
N LEU A 161 5.11 -7.84 -5.74
CA LEU A 161 6.05 -7.56 -6.83
C LEU A 161 7.25 -8.50 -6.80
N SER A 162 7.78 -8.80 -5.61
CA SER A 162 8.88 -9.75 -5.42
C SER A 162 8.50 -11.15 -5.90
N THR A 163 7.32 -11.65 -5.53
CA THR A 163 6.83 -12.95 -6.00
C THR A 163 6.59 -12.95 -7.51
N CYS A 164 5.92 -11.94 -8.06
CA CYS A 164 5.70 -11.82 -9.50
C CYS A 164 7.02 -11.80 -10.29
N ARG A 165 8.05 -11.13 -9.77
CA ARG A 165 9.38 -11.09 -10.39
C ARG A 165 10.12 -12.42 -10.29
N ARG A 166 10.12 -13.07 -9.11
CA ARG A 166 10.86 -14.32 -8.86
C ARG A 166 10.28 -15.50 -9.62
N VAL A 167 8.95 -15.62 -9.65
CA VAL A 167 8.26 -16.78 -10.23
C VAL A 167 7.93 -16.56 -11.71
N GLY A 168 7.90 -15.31 -12.20
CA GLY A 168 7.50 -14.96 -13.57
C GLY A 168 5.99 -15.12 -13.83
N GLU A 169 5.33 -15.99 -13.06
CA GLU A 169 3.89 -16.18 -13.01
C GLU A 169 3.42 -15.99 -11.56
N GLY A 170 2.46 -15.10 -11.33
CA GLY A 170 2.00 -14.81 -9.98
C GLY A 170 0.80 -13.88 -9.92
N ARG A 171 0.06 -13.99 -8.82
CA ARG A 171 -1.03 -13.07 -8.49
C ARG A 171 -0.47 -11.88 -7.71
N PHE A 172 -0.75 -10.68 -8.19
CA PHE A 172 -0.51 -9.47 -7.41
C PHE A 172 -1.60 -9.35 -6.32
N ILE A 173 -1.20 -9.33 -5.06
CA ILE A 173 -2.08 -9.34 -3.87
C ILE A 173 -2.16 -7.95 -3.20
N GLY A 174 -1.23 -7.04 -3.51
CA GLY A 174 -1.22 -5.67 -3.00
C GLY A 174 -2.35 -4.75 -3.53
N CYS A 175 -2.35 -3.49 -3.08
CA CYS A 175 -3.31 -2.49 -3.53
C CYS A 175 -2.92 -1.91 -4.90
N ALA A 176 -3.40 -2.54 -5.97
CA ALA A 176 -3.04 -2.16 -7.34
C ALA A 176 -3.47 -0.73 -7.66
N GLN A 177 -4.63 -0.31 -7.19
CA GLN A 177 -5.17 1.03 -7.41
C GLN A 177 -4.24 2.12 -6.86
N LEU A 178 -3.65 1.88 -5.68
CA LEU A 178 -2.76 2.83 -5.03
C LEU A 178 -1.38 2.85 -5.68
N LEU A 179 -0.85 1.68 -6.07
CA LEU A 179 0.38 1.60 -6.87
C LEU A 179 0.21 2.30 -8.23
N LEU A 180 -0.97 2.21 -8.84
CA LEU A 180 -1.30 2.92 -10.07
C LEU A 180 -1.32 4.44 -9.84
N ALA A 181 -1.98 4.90 -8.78
CA ALA A 181 -2.03 6.33 -8.42
C ALA A 181 -0.63 6.91 -8.22
N TRP A 182 0.20 6.18 -7.48
CA TRP A 182 1.60 6.52 -7.29
C TRP A 182 2.36 6.59 -8.62
N PHE A 183 2.29 5.54 -9.45
CA PHE A 183 3.01 5.49 -10.72
C PHE A 183 2.67 6.69 -11.62
N TYR A 184 1.38 6.98 -11.82
CA TYR A 184 0.98 8.12 -12.64
C TYR A 184 1.43 9.46 -12.06
N SER A 185 1.56 9.58 -10.73
CA SER A 185 2.01 10.82 -10.09
C SER A 185 3.48 11.15 -10.38
N HIS A 186 4.30 10.16 -10.70
CA HIS A 186 5.72 10.34 -11.04
C HIS A 186 5.99 10.37 -12.55
N PHE A 187 5.17 9.69 -13.35
CA PHE A 187 5.44 9.46 -14.78
C PHE A 187 4.46 10.16 -15.73
N TRP A 188 3.43 10.83 -15.21
CA TRP A 188 2.46 11.55 -16.03
C TRP A 188 2.38 13.02 -15.61
N LYS A 189 2.97 13.90 -16.42
CA LYS A 189 2.96 15.36 -16.19
C LYS A 189 1.54 15.89 -16.39
N VAL A 190 0.84 16.17 -15.30
CA VAL A 190 -0.42 16.95 -15.31
C VAL A 190 -0.04 18.43 -15.43
N GLU A 191 -0.73 19.19 -16.30
CA GLU A 191 -0.56 20.64 -16.39
C GLU A 191 -0.86 21.27 -15.02
N LYS A 192 0.16 21.93 -14.46
CA LYS A 192 0.23 22.32 -13.04
C LYS A 192 -0.92 23.24 -12.63
N VAL A 193 -1.65 22.83 -11.60
CA VAL A 193 -2.45 23.75 -10.78
C VAL A 193 -1.92 23.72 -9.34
N SER A 194 -0.72 24.30 -9.16
CA SER A 194 0.12 24.20 -7.95
C SER A 194 -0.50 24.71 -6.65
N TYR A 195 -1.60 25.46 -6.70
CA TYR A 195 -2.23 26.03 -5.51
C TYR A 195 -3.25 25.09 -4.84
N ARG A 196 -3.74 24.04 -5.54
CA ARG A 196 -4.80 23.16 -5.00
C ARG A 196 -4.33 22.33 -3.81
N VAL A 197 -3.04 21.99 -3.77
CA VAL A 197 -2.42 21.13 -2.75
C VAL A 197 -2.52 21.74 -1.34
N PHE A 198 -2.68 23.06 -1.22
CA PHE A 198 -2.83 23.75 0.06
C PHE A 198 -4.30 23.90 0.53
N SER A 199 -5.26 23.39 -0.24
CA SER A 199 -6.67 23.36 0.20
C SER A 199 -6.90 22.18 1.13
N GLU A 200 -7.57 22.42 2.26
CA GLU A 200 -7.97 21.36 3.20
C GLU A 200 -8.89 20.32 2.55
N ASP A 201 -9.63 20.70 1.51
CA ASP A 201 -10.52 19.80 0.77
C ASP A 201 -9.84 19.04 -0.38
N TYR A 202 -8.55 19.30 -0.62
CA TYR A 202 -7.82 18.66 -1.70
C TYR A 202 -7.54 17.19 -1.42
N SER A 203 -7.85 16.35 -2.39
CA SER A 203 -7.63 14.91 -2.34
C SER A 203 -6.86 14.47 -3.60
N PRO A 204 -5.61 13.99 -3.46
CA PRO A 204 -4.84 13.47 -4.58
C PRO A 204 -5.55 12.30 -5.28
N LEU A 205 -6.17 11.40 -4.51
CA LEU A 205 -6.89 10.26 -5.06
C LEU A 205 -8.18 10.66 -5.77
N LYS A 206 -8.91 11.66 -5.26
CA LYS A 206 -10.09 12.21 -5.94
C LYS A 206 -9.72 12.83 -7.28
N GLU A 207 -8.65 13.62 -7.33
CA GLU A 207 -8.14 14.18 -8.59
C GLU A 207 -7.68 13.09 -9.54
N PHE A 208 -6.94 12.10 -9.03
CA PHE A 208 -6.49 10.95 -9.81
C PHE A 208 -7.67 10.19 -10.45
N VAL A 209 -8.76 9.96 -9.71
CA VAL A 209 -9.98 9.30 -10.23
C VAL A 209 -10.69 10.18 -11.27
N ALA A 210 -10.72 11.50 -11.08
CA ALA A 210 -11.35 12.42 -12.02
C ALA A 210 -10.56 12.64 -13.31
N THR A 211 -9.25 12.37 -13.30
CA THR A 211 -8.36 12.59 -14.44
C THR A 211 -8.55 11.51 -15.52
N PRO A 212 -8.93 11.87 -16.76
CA PRO A 212 -9.06 10.92 -17.86
C PRO A 212 -7.71 10.27 -18.18
N ARG A 213 -7.73 8.97 -18.48
CA ARG A 213 -6.52 8.20 -18.82
C ARG A 213 -6.63 7.58 -20.20
N ARG A 214 -5.45 7.28 -20.75
CA ARG A 214 -5.35 6.39 -21.91
C ARG A 214 -5.59 4.98 -21.41
N ASP A 215 -6.74 4.43 -21.77
CA ASP A 215 -7.05 3.02 -21.53
C ASP A 215 -6.42 2.15 -22.64
N ASN A 216 -6.28 0.86 -22.37
CA ASN A 216 -5.90 -0.19 -23.34
C ASN A 216 -4.48 -0.07 -23.94
N ILE A 217 -3.49 0.32 -23.14
CA ILE A 217 -2.08 0.22 -23.53
C ILE A 217 -1.63 -1.25 -23.39
N SER A 218 -1.03 -1.81 -24.45
CA SER A 218 -0.52 -3.19 -24.41
C SER A 218 0.71 -3.30 -23.53
N GLU A 219 1.03 -4.53 -23.11
CA GLU A 219 2.20 -4.81 -22.28
C GLU A 219 3.50 -4.41 -22.98
N GLU A 220 3.63 -4.70 -24.27
CA GLU A 220 4.80 -4.38 -25.09
C GLU A 220 4.98 -2.86 -25.21
N LYS A 221 3.87 -2.12 -25.35
CA LYS A 221 3.90 -0.67 -25.40
C LYS A 221 4.27 -0.07 -24.04
N TRP A 222 3.78 -0.64 -22.94
CA TRP A 222 4.23 -0.25 -21.60
C TRP A 222 5.72 -0.53 -21.40
N MET A 223 6.20 -1.70 -21.80
CA MET A 223 7.63 -2.04 -21.73
C MET A 223 8.47 -1.04 -22.53
N ALA A 224 8.06 -0.69 -23.75
CA ALA A 224 8.76 0.31 -24.57
C ALA A 224 8.78 1.70 -23.91
N ILE A 225 7.65 2.15 -23.35
CA ILE A 225 7.58 3.42 -22.60
C ILE A 225 8.56 3.38 -21.44
N LEU A 226 8.49 2.34 -20.59
CA LEU A 226 9.32 2.22 -19.39
C LEU A 226 10.81 2.13 -19.72
N GLN A 227 11.19 1.49 -20.82
CA GLN A 227 12.60 1.42 -21.28
C GLN A 227 13.12 2.77 -21.77
N SER A 228 12.24 3.59 -22.34
CA SER A 228 12.63 4.89 -22.91
C SER A 228 12.76 6.00 -21.87
N LEU A 229 12.20 5.82 -20.67
CA LEU A 229 12.20 6.82 -19.61
C LEU A 229 13.61 7.31 -19.25
N GLN A 230 13.78 8.63 -19.27
CA GLN A 230 14.98 9.31 -18.79
C GLN A 230 14.71 10.05 -17.48
N ASP A 231 15.78 10.58 -16.89
CA ASP A 231 15.73 11.32 -15.63
C ASP A 231 14.78 12.53 -15.68
N GLU A 232 14.75 13.21 -16.83
CA GLU A 232 13.98 14.43 -17.09
C GLU A 232 12.47 14.17 -17.30
N ASP A 233 12.12 12.90 -17.56
CA ASP A 233 10.73 12.45 -17.71
C ASP A 233 10.07 12.17 -16.37
N VAL A 234 10.87 12.03 -15.31
CA VAL A 234 10.41 11.68 -13.96
C VAL A 234 10.13 12.93 -13.15
N GLU A 235 8.89 13.06 -12.67
CA GLU A 235 8.60 13.95 -11.56
C GLU A 235 9.06 13.26 -10.27
N TRP A 236 10.31 13.52 -9.86
CA TRP A 236 10.93 12.85 -8.71
C TRP A 236 10.06 12.92 -7.45
N ARG A 237 9.49 14.08 -7.18
CA ARG A 237 8.57 14.28 -6.07
C ARG A 237 7.20 14.65 -6.60
N ALA A 238 6.22 13.80 -6.36
CA ALA A 238 4.84 14.05 -6.75
C ALA A 238 4.37 15.44 -6.27
N HIS A 239 3.63 16.14 -7.11
CA HIS A 239 3.22 17.53 -6.87
C HIS A 239 2.34 17.71 -5.62
N TRP A 240 1.56 16.69 -5.26
CA TRP A 240 0.73 16.66 -4.06
C TRP A 240 1.51 16.29 -2.79
N MET A 241 2.76 15.84 -2.91
CA MET A 241 3.58 15.42 -1.77
C MET A 241 4.15 16.64 -1.07
N ILE A 242 3.59 17.02 0.09
CA ILE A 242 4.16 18.03 1.00
C ILE A 242 5.23 17.33 1.86
N PRO A 243 6.41 17.94 2.12
CA PRO A 243 7.45 17.26 2.86
C PRO A 243 7.05 17.17 4.34
N ASP A 244 7.12 15.98 4.89
CA ASP A 244 6.82 15.64 6.28
C ASP A 244 7.97 14.79 6.84
N GLU A 245 7.84 14.32 8.09
CA GLU A 245 8.75 13.34 8.68
C GLU A 245 8.85 12.05 7.82
N ILE A 246 10.08 11.60 7.58
CA ILE A 246 10.36 10.39 6.78
C ILE A 246 10.78 9.26 7.73
N LEU A 247 10.23 8.07 7.52
CA LEU A 247 10.56 6.86 8.25
C LEU A 247 11.77 6.17 7.61
N TYR A 248 12.99 6.42 8.11
CA TYR A 248 14.21 5.94 7.42
C TYR A 248 15.08 4.96 8.22
N ARG A 249 14.80 4.69 9.50
CA ARG A 249 15.59 3.77 10.34
C ARG A 249 14.71 3.06 11.39
N TYR A 250 15.14 1.88 11.83
CA TYR A 250 14.55 1.14 12.95
C TYR A 250 15.67 0.60 13.84
N GLY A 251 15.73 1.06 15.09
CA GLY A 251 16.85 0.76 15.99
C GLY A 251 18.19 1.17 15.34
N ASP A 252 19.12 0.22 15.27
CA ASP A 252 20.43 0.38 14.64
C ASP A 252 20.42 0.11 13.12
N PHE A 253 19.29 -0.26 12.53
CA PHE A 253 19.17 -0.54 11.10
C PHE A 253 18.79 0.70 10.29
N ASN A 254 19.46 0.91 9.17
CA ASN A 254 19.17 1.97 8.18
C ASN A 254 18.01 1.60 7.22
N TRP A 255 17.11 0.73 7.69
CA TRP A 255 15.92 0.27 7.02
C TRP A 255 14.88 -0.12 8.07
N VAL A 256 13.63 -0.27 7.65
CA VAL A 256 12.50 -0.56 8.53
C VAL A 256 11.78 -1.83 8.07
N PRO A 257 11.42 -2.75 8.97
CA PRO A 257 10.59 -3.90 8.63
C PRO A 257 9.12 -3.46 8.44
N LEU A 258 8.59 -3.64 7.23
CA LEU A 258 7.15 -3.51 7.00
C LEU A 258 6.48 -4.84 7.27
N LEU A 259 5.62 -4.87 8.28
CA LEU A 259 4.84 -6.04 8.66
C LEU A 259 3.54 -6.07 7.85
N GLY A 260 3.45 -6.98 6.90
CA GLY A 260 2.25 -7.28 6.14
C GLY A 260 1.34 -8.29 6.83
N ILE A 261 0.39 -8.78 6.05
CA ILE A 261 -0.63 -9.78 6.36
C ILE A 261 -0.03 -11.18 6.25
N TRP A 262 0.72 -11.41 5.19
CA TRP A 262 1.25 -12.73 4.86
C TRP A 262 2.73 -12.89 5.24
N GLY A 263 3.35 -11.84 5.78
CA GLY A 263 4.76 -11.83 6.14
C GLY A 263 5.31 -10.43 6.33
N ALA A 264 6.62 -10.30 6.35
CA ALA A 264 7.31 -9.02 6.43
C ALA A 264 8.20 -8.78 5.20
N VAL A 265 8.60 -7.54 4.99
CA VAL A 265 9.56 -7.16 3.96
C VAL A 265 10.37 -5.94 4.41
N GLY A 266 11.65 -5.89 4.01
CA GLY A 266 12.51 -4.74 4.25
C GLY A 266 12.11 -3.52 3.40
N TYR A 267 12.08 -2.35 4.04
CA TYR A 267 11.83 -1.05 3.41
C TYR A 267 12.99 -0.09 3.73
N SER A 268 13.62 0.47 2.71
CA SER A 268 14.72 1.43 2.89
C SER A 268 14.49 2.68 2.05
N PRO A 269 13.89 3.74 2.62
CA PRO A 269 13.69 5.03 1.93
C PRO A 269 14.97 5.72 1.51
N LEU A 270 16.08 5.38 2.16
CA LEU A 270 17.40 5.91 1.83
C LEU A 270 17.85 5.51 0.42
N LEU A 271 17.24 4.49 -0.20
CA LEU A 271 17.49 4.11 -1.59
C LEU A 271 16.79 5.01 -2.61
N VAL A 272 15.85 5.85 -2.16
CA VAL A 272 15.02 6.70 -3.04
C VAL A 272 14.92 8.15 -2.55
N LEU A 273 16.03 8.68 -2.03
CA LEU A 273 16.14 10.05 -1.51
C LEU A 273 15.72 11.12 -2.52
N ARG A 274 15.90 10.83 -3.81
CA ARG A 274 15.45 11.70 -4.90
C ARG A 274 13.95 11.97 -4.85
N GLN A 275 13.13 11.02 -4.39
CA GLN A 275 11.67 11.20 -4.22
C GLN A 275 11.33 12.29 -3.19
N TYR A 276 12.24 12.56 -2.27
CA TYR A 276 12.13 13.60 -1.27
C TYR A 276 12.86 14.90 -1.68
N ARG A 277 13.36 14.99 -2.92
CA ARG A 277 14.25 16.06 -3.43
C ARG A 277 15.58 16.17 -2.69
N LEU A 278 16.05 15.04 -2.15
CA LEU A 278 17.35 14.94 -1.52
C LEU A 278 18.37 14.31 -2.49
N ILE A 279 19.65 14.56 -2.23
CA ILE A 279 20.75 13.99 -3.02
C ILE A 279 20.83 12.49 -2.72
N GLN A 280 20.88 11.68 -3.78
CA GLN A 280 21.05 10.24 -3.64
C GLN A 280 22.51 9.88 -3.37
N PHE A 281 22.73 9.05 -2.35
CA PHE A 281 24.02 8.41 -2.08
C PHE A 281 23.85 6.89 -2.02
N ILE A 282 24.97 6.16 -2.03
CA ILE A 282 24.96 4.70 -1.90
C ILE A 282 24.57 4.35 -0.45
N SER A 283 23.36 3.82 -0.27
CA SER A 283 22.85 3.44 1.06
C SER A 283 23.48 2.13 1.56
N VAL A 284 23.64 2.00 2.87
CA VAL A 284 24.03 0.75 3.52
C VAL A 284 22.80 -0.16 3.62
N THR A 285 22.79 -1.24 2.86
CA THR A 285 21.67 -2.20 2.77
C THR A 285 21.89 -3.49 3.57
N GLN A 286 22.89 -3.50 4.47
CA GLN A 286 23.21 -4.66 5.29
C GLN A 286 22.00 -5.07 6.14
N GLY A 287 21.64 -6.35 6.05
CA GLY A 287 20.50 -6.93 6.80
C GLY A 287 19.13 -6.74 6.14
N LEU A 288 18.98 -5.92 5.09
CA LEU A 288 17.68 -5.64 4.48
C LEU A 288 16.94 -6.91 4.02
N ALA A 289 17.68 -7.84 3.40
CA ALA A 289 17.14 -9.11 2.92
C ALA A 289 16.69 -10.06 4.04
N GLN A 290 17.16 -9.86 5.29
CA GLN A 290 16.79 -10.69 6.43
C GLN A 290 15.34 -10.46 6.89
N CYS A 291 14.73 -9.34 6.48
CA CYS A 291 13.34 -9.02 6.78
C CYS A 291 12.31 -9.58 5.80
N ASP A 292 12.71 -10.23 4.71
CA ASP A 292 11.77 -10.89 3.80
C ASP A 292 11.44 -12.31 4.27
N PHE A 293 10.28 -12.49 4.91
CA PHE A 293 9.81 -13.82 5.32
C PHE A 293 8.29 -13.95 5.28
N VAL A 294 7.78 -15.17 5.06
CA VAL A 294 6.34 -15.51 5.06
C VAL A 294 5.97 -16.08 6.43
N TYR A 295 4.79 -15.74 6.97
CA TYR A 295 4.36 -16.29 8.28
C TYR A 295 4.09 -17.80 8.27
N LYS A 296 3.88 -18.41 7.09
CA LYS A 296 3.67 -19.86 6.94
C LYS A 296 4.97 -20.68 6.94
N CYS A 297 6.14 -20.04 6.97
CA CYS A 297 7.41 -20.77 7.01
C CYS A 297 7.78 -21.21 8.42
N ASP A 298 8.42 -22.37 8.53
CA ASP A 298 9.06 -22.80 9.77
C ASP A 298 9.98 -21.68 10.28
N ASN A 299 9.94 -21.43 11.59
CA ASN A 299 10.77 -20.42 12.29
C ASN A 299 10.35 -18.94 12.19
N TYR A 300 9.20 -18.58 11.58
CA TYR A 300 8.78 -17.16 11.49
C TYR A 300 8.66 -16.46 12.86
N LYS A 301 8.22 -17.18 13.91
CA LYS A 301 8.14 -16.66 15.30
C LYS A 301 9.51 -16.29 15.87
N LYS A 302 10.59 -16.90 15.38
CA LYS A 302 11.95 -16.53 15.75
C LYS A 302 12.35 -15.23 15.04
N ASN A 303 12.12 -15.14 13.73
CA ASN A 303 12.42 -13.96 12.93
C ASN A 303 11.67 -12.71 13.43
N VAL A 304 10.38 -12.84 13.76
CA VAL A 304 9.59 -11.75 14.36
C VAL A 304 10.16 -11.30 15.70
N ARG A 305 10.62 -12.24 16.55
CA ARG A 305 11.25 -11.92 17.84
C ARG A 305 12.62 -11.27 17.68
N GLU A 306 13.43 -11.72 16.74
CA GLU A 306 14.74 -11.11 16.43
C GLU A 306 14.56 -9.66 15.97
N ILE A 307 13.58 -9.40 15.11
CA ILE A 307 13.26 -8.05 14.64
C ILE A 307 12.70 -7.17 15.76
N SER A 308 11.83 -7.69 16.62
CA SER A 308 11.22 -6.92 17.71
C SER A 308 12.19 -6.59 18.85
N ASN A 309 13.31 -7.29 18.96
CA ASN A 309 14.30 -7.13 20.03
C ASN A 309 15.54 -6.33 19.60
N ALA A 310 15.58 -5.87 18.36
CA ALA A 310 16.65 -5.05 17.80
C ALA A 310 16.31 -3.56 17.84
#